data_AF-A0AAW2LC41-F1
#
_entry.id   AF-A0AAW2LC41-F1
#
_cell.length_a   1.000
_cell.length_b   1.000
_cell.length_c   1.000
_cell.angle_alpha   90.00
_cell.angle_beta   90.00
_cell.angle_gamma   90.00
#
_symmetry.space_group_name_H-M   'P 1'
#
loop_
_entity.id
_entity.type
_entity.pdbx_description
1 polymer ?
#
loop_
_entity_poly.entity_id
_entity_poly.type
_entity_poly.pdbx_seq_one_letter_code
_entity_poly.pdbx_strand_id
1 'polypeptide(L)'
;MAGRLKWNHHTARLDLHCNSAGAGFVVASSAFCLDEIGDLDCPNPGFRQLAVQTLDYLDEDQLLCVFQVTASTSEVVLQLEKSVNHVLLDGSAVRMFLKNLASQAFQEKPLAVIPCHDRRLLAARSPPLVSFPHPEFLKPQLPVLGPPVYGSKQELEIKVFKISSSDINFLKAKAAKQAAADNAVDVRSRLNPPLPPEYCGNAVLPGYASAKCRDVEKWPLSKLVEMILEGIERMSDEYMKSAIDWLEINKGIPYGDCPLTSLSRLGLDEVVFPWGKALNLALS
;
A
#
# COMPACT_ATOMS: atom_id res chain seq x y z
N MET A 1 -15.26 -3.33 2.95
CA MET A 1 -15.29 -1.88 3.25
C MET A 1 -16.33 -1.52 4.31
N ALA A 2 -17.59 -1.96 4.21
CA ALA A 2 -18.61 -1.71 5.25
C ALA A 2 -18.72 -2.83 6.33
N GLY A 3 -17.62 -3.53 6.60
CA GLY A 3 -17.56 -4.66 7.53
C GLY A 3 -16.77 -4.30 8.80
N ARG A 4 -16.27 -5.31 9.51
CA ARG A 4 -15.35 -5.18 10.65
C ARG A 4 -14.26 -6.23 10.61
N LEU A 5 -13.08 -5.94 11.18
CA LEU A 5 -12.06 -6.96 11.46
C LEU A 5 -12.33 -7.55 12.84
N LYS A 6 -12.25 -8.87 12.95
CA LYS A 6 -12.29 -9.56 14.25
C LYS A 6 -11.14 -10.54 14.35
N TRP A 7 -10.50 -10.58 15.51
CA TRP A 7 -9.51 -11.60 15.80
C TRP A 7 -10.21 -12.92 16.14
N ASN A 8 -9.86 -13.98 15.41
CA ASN A 8 -10.33 -15.32 15.67
C ASN A 8 -9.33 -16.06 16.56
N HIS A 9 -9.67 -16.19 17.84
CA HIS A 9 -8.82 -16.85 18.83
C HIS A 9 -8.59 -18.35 18.57
N HIS A 10 -9.48 -19.02 17.81
CA HIS A 10 -9.35 -20.45 17.52
C HIS A 10 -8.35 -20.70 16.39
N THR A 11 -8.37 -19.86 15.35
CA THR A 11 -7.48 -20.00 14.18
C THR A 11 -6.22 -19.14 14.29
N ALA A 12 -6.16 -18.23 15.27
CA ALA A 12 -5.12 -17.21 15.40
C ALA A 12 -4.96 -16.36 14.12
N ARG A 13 -6.10 -15.96 13.53
CA ARG A 13 -6.18 -15.16 12.31
C ARG A 13 -7.16 -14.01 12.47
N LEU A 14 -6.99 -12.97 11.65
CA LEU A 14 -7.99 -11.91 11.48
C LEU A 14 -9.04 -12.35 10.47
N ASP A 15 -10.31 -12.32 10.87
CA ASP A 15 -11.46 -12.56 10.03
C ASP A 15 -12.11 -11.24 9.61
N LEU A 16 -12.50 -11.15 8.34
CA LEU A 16 -13.26 -10.04 7.80
C LEU A 16 -14.76 -10.33 7.91
N HIS A 17 -15.44 -9.66 8.82
CA HIS A 17 -16.87 -9.78 9.02
C HIS A 17 -17.61 -8.81 8.08
N CYS A 18 -18.15 -9.31 6.98
CA CYS A 18 -18.98 -8.55 6.04
C CYS A 18 -20.43 -8.39 6.56
N ASN A 19 -20.60 -7.64 7.65
CA ASN A 19 -21.87 -7.45 8.35
C ASN A 19 -22.66 -6.19 7.94
N SER A 20 -22.20 -5.47 6.91
CA SER A 20 -22.82 -4.23 6.44
C SER A 20 -22.99 -3.15 7.53
N ALA A 21 -22.15 -3.14 8.56
CA ALA A 21 -22.17 -2.17 9.65
C ALA A 21 -21.73 -0.74 9.24
N GLY A 22 -21.51 -0.50 7.95
CA GLY A 22 -21.20 0.81 7.40
C GLY A 22 -19.71 1.15 7.39
N ALA A 23 -19.39 2.19 6.61
CA ALA A 23 -18.09 2.86 6.59
C ALA A 23 -18.27 4.29 7.12
N GLY A 24 -17.23 4.88 7.69
CA GLY A 24 -17.29 6.28 8.11
C GLY A 24 -17.37 7.21 6.91
N PHE A 25 -18.17 8.26 6.99
CA PHE A 25 -18.24 9.31 5.98
C PHE A 25 -18.30 10.67 6.69
N VAL A 26 -17.26 11.47 6.51
CA VAL A 26 -17.08 12.78 7.15
C VAL A 26 -17.17 13.85 6.08
N VAL A 27 -17.97 14.87 6.34
CA VAL A 27 -18.02 16.10 5.53
C VAL A 27 -17.44 17.23 6.38
N ALA A 28 -16.47 17.93 5.83
CA ALA A 28 -15.83 19.07 6.48
C ALA A 28 -15.76 20.27 5.52
N SER A 29 -15.49 21.44 6.08
CA SER A 29 -15.25 22.66 5.32
C SER A 29 -14.03 23.39 5.85
N SER A 30 -13.22 23.94 4.96
CA SER A 30 -12.09 24.82 5.28
C SER A 30 -12.42 26.24 4.86
N ALA A 31 -12.10 27.21 5.71
CA ALA A 31 -12.14 28.64 5.36
C ALA A 31 -10.94 29.07 4.49
N PHE A 32 -9.90 28.24 4.42
CA PHE A 32 -8.67 28.48 3.65
C PHE A 32 -8.71 27.76 2.31
N CYS A 33 -8.18 28.40 1.27
CA CYS A 33 -7.83 27.77 0.00
C CYS A 33 -6.67 26.78 0.20
N LEU A 34 -6.51 25.79 -0.68
CA LEU A 34 -5.45 24.77 -0.51
C LEU A 34 -4.03 25.34 -0.61
N ASP A 35 -3.82 26.36 -1.44
CA ASP A 35 -2.54 27.07 -1.59
C ASP A 35 -2.17 27.88 -0.35
N GLU A 36 -3.15 28.37 0.42
CA GLU A 36 -2.94 29.03 1.72
C GLU A 36 -2.53 28.04 2.81
N ILE A 37 -2.97 26.78 2.71
CA ILE A 37 -2.59 25.72 3.66
C ILE A 37 -1.14 25.30 3.42
N GLY A 38 -0.73 25.19 2.16
CA GLY A 38 0.66 25.08 1.73
C GLY A 38 0.84 24.25 0.47
N ASP A 39 2.08 23.84 0.19
CA ASP A 39 2.41 23.16 -1.06
C ASP A 39 1.87 21.72 -1.10
N LEU A 40 1.04 21.42 -2.09
CA LEU A 40 0.44 20.10 -2.32
C LEU A 40 1.48 19.06 -2.80
N ASP A 41 2.62 19.49 -3.34
CA ASP A 41 3.69 18.61 -3.80
C ASP A 41 4.55 18.06 -2.63
N CYS A 42 4.32 18.50 -1.39
CA CYS A 42 5.04 17.98 -0.22
C CYS A 42 4.12 17.65 0.97
N PRO A 43 4.48 16.67 1.82
CA PRO A 43 3.79 16.41 3.07
C PRO A 43 3.81 17.65 3.96
N ASN A 44 2.65 18.27 4.08
CA ASN A 44 2.45 19.47 4.87
C ASN A 44 1.66 19.12 6.15
N PRO A 45 2.18 19.44 7.35
CA PRO A 45 1.45 19.27 8.60
C PRO A 45 0.06 19.94 8.60
N GLY A 46 -0.13 21.02 7.85
CA GLY A 46 -1.44 21.68 7.66
C GLY A 46 -2.49 20.76 7.02
N PHE A 47 -2.12 19.96 6.03
CA PHE A 47 -3.04 18.97 5.43
C PHE A 47 -3.40 17.84 6.38
N ARG A 48 -2.58 17.55 7.39
CA ARG A 48 -2.96 16.58 8.44
C ARG A 48 -4.13 17.08 9.28
N GLN A 49 -4.26 18.40 9.46
CA GLN A 49 -5.40 18.99 10.20
C GLN A 49 -6.70 18.92 9.40
N LEU A 50 -6.60 18.80 8.07
CA LEU A 50 -7.77 18.55 7.24
C LEU A 50 -8.28 17.11 7.39
N ALA A 51 -7.55 16.19 8.02
CA ALA A 51 -7.93 14.78 8.12
C ALA A 51 -8.39 14.41 9.53
N VAL A 52 -9.56 13.79 9.64
CA VAL A 52 -10.02 13.19 10.89
C VAL A 52 -9.22 11.93 11.18
N GLN A 53 -8.42 11.96 12.26
CA GLN A 53 -7.73 10.80 12.79
C GLN A 53 -8.76 9.87 13.45
N THR A 54 -9.27 8.86 12.73
CA THR A 54 -10.39 8.03 13.23
C THR A 54 -10.11 6.53 13.31
N LEU A 55 -8.91 6.06 12.95
CA LEU A 55 -8.57 4.63 13.00
C LEU A 55 -7.56 4.25 14.09
N ASP A 56 -7.33 5.12 15.07
CA ASP A 56 -6.40 4.84 16.15
C ASP A 56 -6.93 3.73 17.09
N TYR A 57 -6.21 2.59 17.06
CA TYR A 57 -6.17 1.44 17.97
C TYR A 57 -7.42 0.55 18.19
N LEU A 58 -7.29 -0.70 17.70
CA LEU A 58 -7.64 -2.02 18.28
C LEU A 58 -8.84 -2.16 19.24
N ASP A 59 -9.96 -1.47 19.01
CA ASP A 59 -11.25 -1.91 19.57
C ASP A 59 -11.89 -3.01 18.70
N GLU A 60 -12.66 -3.92 19.30
CA GLU A 60 -13.30 -5.06 18.64
C GLU A 60 -14.28 -4.69 17.50
N ASP A 61 -14.61 -3.40 17.35
CA ASP A 61 -15.53 -2.85 16.35
C ASP A 61 -14.87 -1.78 15.44
N GLN A 62 -13.59 -1.96 15.12
CA GLN A 62 -12.84 -1.01 14.29
C GLN A 62 -13.44 -0.86 12.88
N LEU A 63 -13.67 0.40 12.47
CA LEU A 63 -14.03 0.74 11.10
C LEU A 63 -12.94 0.28 10.13
N LEU A 64 -13.37 -0.31 9.03
CA LEU A 64 -12.48 -0.73 7.95
C LEU A 64 -12.07 0.42 7.05
N CYS A 65 -12.94 1.42 6.94
CA CYS A 65 -12.79 2.55 6.07
C CYS A 65 -13.49 3.79 6.63
N VAL A 66 -12.85 4.95 6.55
CA VAL A 66 -13.45 6.27 6.69
C VAL A 66 -13.18 7.08 5.42
N PHE A 67 -14.19 7.75 4.90
CA PHE A 67 -14.08 8.67 3.78
C PHE A 67 -14.24 10.06 4.33
N GLN A 68 -13.37 10.98 3.96
CA GLN A 68 -13.58 12.38 4.28
C GLN A 68 -13.57 13.22 3.01
N VAL A 69 -14.60 14.06 2.88
CA VAL A 69 -14.72 15.09 1.85
C VAL A 69 -14.66 16.44 2.54
N THR A 70 -13.63 17.21 2.22
CA THR A 70 -13.46 18.58 2.73
C THR A 70 -13.63 19.56 1.58
N ALA A 71 -14.62 20.44 1.68
CA ALA A 71 -14.77 21.56 0.75
C ALA A 71 -13.92 22.74 1.23
N SER A 72 -13.00 23.24 0.40
CA SER A 72 -12.39 24.56 0.58
C SER A 72 -13.20 25.60 -0.18
N THR A 73 -12.77 26.85 -0.10
CA THR A 73 -13.30 27.98 -0.85
C THR A 73 -13.23 27.79 -2.37
N SER A 74 -12.26 27.04 -2.90
CA SER A 74 -12.04 26.84 -4.34
C SER A 74 -11.90 25.38 -4.79
N GLU A 75 -11.69 24.43 -3.89
CA GLU A 75 -11.41 23.02 -4.22
C GLU A 75 -12.18 22.04 -3.33
N VAL A 76 -12.11 20.76 -3.71
CA VAL A 76 -12.61 19.63 -2.91
C VAL A 76 -11.46 18.67 -2.66
N VAL A 77 -11.25 18.31 -1.39
CA VAL A 77 -10.27 17.32 -0.97
C VAL A 77 -10.98 16.04 -0.57
N LEU A 78 -10.60 14.92 -1.19
CA LEU A 78 -11.01 13.57 -0.81
C LEU A 78 -9.85 12.86 -0.10
N GLN A 79 -10.06 12.40 1.13
CA GLN A 79 -9.05 11.71 1.92
C GLN A 79 -9.41 10.25 2.17
N LEU A 80 -8.41 9.37 2.01
CA LEU A 80 -8.58 7.91 2.04
C LEU A 80 -7.48 7.17 2.82
N GLU A 81 -6.22 7.57 2.65
CA GLU A 81 -5.07 6.72 3.00
C GLU A 81 -4.97 6.38 4.49
N LYS A 82 -5.09 7.38 5.38
CA LYS A 82 -5.09 7.15 6.85
C LYS A 82 -6.34 6.46 7.37
N SER A 83 -7.32 6.29 6.50
CA SER A 83 -8.66 5.89 6.84
C SER A 83 -9.03 4.54 6.25
N VAL A 84 -8.13 3.83 5.56
CA VAL A 84 -8.34 2.46 5.07
C VAL A 84 -7.42 1.52 5.84
N ASN A 85 -8.00 0.50 6.49
CA ASN A 85 -7.18 -0.52 7.12
C ASN A 85 -6.46 -1.36 6.05
N HIS A 86 -5.12 -1.23 5.97
CA HIS A 86 -4.28 -1.89 4.97
C HIS A 86 -4.32 -3.43 5.01
N VAL A 87 -4.85 -4.06 6.07
CA VAL A 87 -5.16 -5.51 6.07
C VAL A 87 -6.10 -5.88 4.92
N LEU A 88 -6.92 -4.94 4.46
CA LEU A 88 -7.90 -5.19 3.41
C LEU A 88 -7.34 -5.10 2.01
N LEU A 89 -6.67 -3.99 1.68
CA LEU A 89 -6.42 -3.56 0.30
C LEU A 89 -4.95 -3.14 0.12
N ASP A 90 -4.36 -3.57 -0.98
CA ASP A 90 -3.14 -2.96 -1.51
C ASP A 90 -3.47 -1.75 -2.40
N GLY A 91 -2.45 -1.05 -2.90
CA GLY A 91 -2.63 0.15 -3.73
C GLY A 91 -3.46 -0.10 -5.00
N SER A 92 -3.28 -1.26 -5.65
CA SER A 92 -4.06 -1.65 -6.84
C SER A 92 -5.54 -1.83 -6.49
N ALA A 93 -5.85 -2.46 -5.35
CA ALA A 93 -7.21 -2.63 -4.87
C ALA A 93 -7.84 -1.30 -4.41
N VAL A 94 -7.05 -0.37 -3.84
CA VAL A 94 -7.49 1.01 -3.53
C VAL A 94 -7.86 1.77 -4.81
N ARG A 95 -7.04 1.69 -5.87
CA ARG A 95 -7.38 2.29 -7.18
C ARG A 95 -8.71 1.76 -7.72
N MET A 96 -8.91 0.45 -7.67
CA MET A 96 -10.16 -0.17 -8.14
C MET A 96 -11.36 0.30 -7.30
N PHE A 97 -11.20 0.36 -5.98
CA PHE A 97 -12.22 0.91 -5.10
C PHE A 97 -12.58 2.36 -5.48
N LEU A 98 -11.56 3.20 -5.71
CA LEU A 98 -11.74 4.59 -6.14
C LEU A 98 -12.46 4.73 -7.48
N LYS A 99 -12.11 3.91 -8.48
CA LYS A 99 -12.82 3.85 -9.76
C LYS A 99 -14.30 3.52 -9.58
N ASN A 100 -14.61 2.56 -8.72
CA ASN A 100 -15.99 2.20 -8.41
C ASN A 100 -16.73 3.30 -7.66
N LEU A 101 -16.11 3.89 -6.63
CA LEU A 101 -16.69 5.01 -5.89
C LEU A 101 -16.99 6.18 -6.81
N ALA A 102 -16.06 6.55 -7.69
CA ALA A 102 -16.24 7.61 -8.66
C ALA A 102 -17.34 7.29 -9.68
N SER A 103 -17.43 6.06 -10.17
CA SER A 103 -18.50 5.62 -11.07
C SER A 103 -19.87 5.79 -10.41
N GLN A 104 -20.00 5.36 -9.15
CA GLN A 104 -21.25 5.44 -8.38
C GLN A 104 -21.63 6.86 -7.95
N ALA A 105 -20.71 7.83 -8.05
CA ALA A 105 -21.02 9.24 -7.81
C ALA A 105 -21.76 9.91 -8.99
N PHE A 106 -21.80 9.27 -10.17
CA PHE A 106 -22.65 9.70 -11.28
C PHE A 106 -24.00 8.98 -11.22
N GLN A 107 -25.06 9.63 -11.74
CA GLN A 107 -26.38 9.01 -11.85
C GLN A 107 -26.34 7.78 -12.77
N GLU A 108 -26.98 6.70 -12.32
CA GLU A 108 -27.30 5.49 -13.11
C GLU A 108 -26.11 4.78 -13.79
N LYS A 109 -24.89 4.88 -13.23
CA LYS A 109 -23.74 4.12 -13.73
C LYS A 109 -23.58 2.78 -13.02
N PRO A 110 -23.20 1.70 -13.74
CA PRO A 110 -22.74 0.47 -13.09
C PRO A 110 -21.40 0.68 -12.38
N LEU A 111 -20.96 -0.32 -11.62
CA LEU A 111 -19.58 -0.37 -11.13
C LEU A 111 -18.61 -0.34 -12.32
N ALA A 112 -17.51 0.40 -12.18
CA ALA A 112 -16.47 0.46 -13.21
C ALA A 112 -15.73 -0.88 -13.36
N VAL A 113 -15.59 -1.62 -12.26
CA VAL A 113 -14.93 -2.92 -12.19
C VAL A 113 -15.70 -3.79 -11.18
N ILE A 114 -15.98 -5.06 -11.52
CA ILE A 114 -16.57 -6.00 -10.57
C ILE A 114 -15.45 -6.65 -9.75
N PRO A 115 -15.33 -6.37 -8.44
CA PRO A 115 -14.19 -6.83 -7.65
C PRO A 115 -14.26 -8.34 -7.34
N CYS A 116 -13.14 -9.04 -7.55
CA CYS A 116 -12.93 -10.41 -7.10
C CYS A 116 -12.43 -10.40 -5.65
N HIS A 117 -13.27 -10.85 -4.72
CA HIS A 117 -13.00 -10.84 -3.28
C HIS A 117 -12.59 -12.21 -2.72
N ASP A 118 -12.31 -13.19 -3.59
CA ASP A 118 -11.94 -14.54 -3.16
C ASP A 118 -10.48 -14.59 -2.67
N ARG A 119 -10.28 -14.34 -1.37
CA ARG A 119 -8.95 -14.38 -0.73
C ARG A 119 -8.34 -15.77 -0.68
N ARG A 120 -9.11 -16.83 -0.96
CA ARG A 120 -8.59 -18.21 -0.99
C ARG A 120 -7.61 -18.43 -2.14
N LEU A 121 -7.64 -17.56 -3.16
CA LEU A 121 -6.69 -17.58 -4.27
C LEU A 121 -5.23 -17.37 -3.83
N LEU A 122 -5.02 -16.78 -2.64
CA LEU A 122 -3.72 -16.61 -2.00
C LEU A 122 -3.59 -17.43 -0.71
N ALA A 123 -4.41 -18.47 -0.52
CA ALA A 123 -4.24 -19.38 0.59
C ALA A 123 -2.93 -20.18 0.45
N ALA A 124 -2.28 -20.42 1.59
CA ALA A 124 -1.17 -21.36 1.66
C ALA A 124 -1.60 -22.76 1.19
N ARG A 125 -0.62 -23.52 0.69
CA ARG A 125 -0.81 -24.92 0.31
C ARG A 125 -1.14 -25.76 1.55
N SER A 126 -1.74 -26.92 1.32
CA SER A 126 -2.07 -27.88 2.38
C SER A 126 -1.47 -29.25 2.05
N PRO A 127 -0.37 -29.67 2.70
CA PRO A 127 0.36 -28.93 3.73
C PRO A 127 1.17 -27.75 3.15
N PRO A 128 1.48 -26.72 3.96
CA PRO A 128 2.38 -25.65 3.53
C PRO A 128 3.78 -26.20 3.22
N LEU A 129 4.38 -25.76 2.13
CA LEU A 129 5.70 -26.19 1.66
C LEU A 129 6.63 -24.98 1.51
N VAL A 130 7.61 -24.87 2.40
CA VAL A 130 8.65 -23.83 2.30
C VAL A 130 9.83 -24.37 1.51
N SER A 131 9.98 -23.89 0.28
CA SER A 131 11.02 -24.32 -0.68
C SER A 131 12.24 -23.38 -0.69
N PHE A 132 12.11 -22.16 -0.16
CA PHE A 132 13.15 -21.13 -0.18
C PHE A 132 13.35 -20.47 1.19
N PRO A 133 14.55 -19.92 1.46
CA PRO A 133 14.72 -18.97 2.55
C PRO A 133 14.00 -17.66 2.21
N HIS A 134 13.36 -17.07 3.22
CA HIS A 134 12.64 -15.80 3.08
C HIS A 134 13.24 -14.72 4.01
N PRO A 135 14.43 -14.18 3.71
CA PRO A 135 15.08 -13.13 4.51
C PRO A 135 14.29 -11.81 4.54
N GLU A 136 13.36 -11.62 3.60
CA GLU A 136 12.40 -10.52 3.57
C GLU A 136 11.39 -10.52 4.72
N PHE A 137 11.34 -11.60 5.51
CA PHE A 137 10.44 -11.70 6.66
C PHE A 137 11.20 -12.02 7.95
N LEU A 138 10.74 -11.40 9.03
CA LEU A 138 11.13 -11.74 10.40
C LEU A 138 10.02 -12.55 11.06
N LYS A 139 10.39 -13.63 11.75
CA LYS A 139 9.49 -14.34 12.65
C LYS A 139 9.36 -13.54 13.96
N PRO A 140 8.18 -12.99 14.30
CA PRO A 140 8.02 -12.26 15.56
C PRO A 140 8.23 -13.21 16.75
N GLN A 141 9.01 -12.76 17.73
CA GLN A 141 9.07 -13.41 19.04
C GLN A 141 7.85 -12.92 19.84
N LEU A 142 6.86 -13.78 20.06
CA LEU A 142 5.65 -13.47 20.84
C LEU A 142 5.90 -13.57 22.37
N PRO A 143 5.11 -12.86 23.21
CA PRO A 143 3.92 -12.11 22.83
C PRO A 143 4.22 -10.62 22.67
N VAL A 144 3.93 -10.07 21.49
CA VAL A 144 3.79 -8.62 21.30
C VAL A 144 2.44 -8.21 21.91
N LEU A 145 2.30 -8.36 23.23
CA LEU A 145 1.25 -7.77 24.05
C LEU A 145 1.82 -6.46 24.60
N GLY A 146 1.87 -5.47 23.72
CA GLY A 146 2.35 -4.13 24.02
C GLY A 146 2.32 -3.29 22.76
N PRO A 147 2.10 -1.96 22.87
CA PRO A 147 2.24 -1.06 21.74
C PRO A 147 3.64 -1.24 21.12
N PRO A 148 3.79 -1.08 19.79
CA PRO A 148 5.06 -1.30 19.13
C PRO A 148 6.18 -0.50 19.82
N VAL A 149 7.18 -1.19 20.37
CA VAL A 149 8.34 -0.57 21.04
C VAL A 149 9.29 0.07 20.02
N TYR A 150 9.04 -0.09 18.72
CA TYR A 150 9.74 0.62 17.65
C TYR A 150 9.06 1.96 17.33
N GLY A 151 8.97 2.81 18.35
CA GLY A 151 8.73 4.23 18.19
C GLY A 151 9.99 4.95 18.64
N SER A 152 10.82 5.38 17.70
CA SER A 152 11.83 6.40 18.01
C SER A 152 11.08 7.59 18.63
N LYS A 153 11.41 7.96 19.87
CA LYS A 153 10.93 9.22 20.48
C LYS A 153 11.52 10.46 19.82
N GLN A 154 12.40 10.29 18.83
CA GLN A 154 12.94 11.40 18.05
C GLN A 154 11.93 11.81 17.00
N GLU A 155 11.73 13.11 16.92
CA GLU A 155 11.00 13.76 15.86
C GLU A 155 11.72 13.47 14.53
N LEU A 156 11.03 12.78 13.62
CA LEU A 156 11.57 12.45 12.31
C LEU A 156 11.31 13.61 11.34
N GLU A 157 12.35 14.08 10.67
CA GLU A 157 12.22 15.07 9.60
C GLU A 157 11.81 14.38 8.31
N ILE A 158 10.68 14.80 7.72
CA ILE A 158 10.22 14.30 6.42
C ILE A 158 10.81 15.19 5.33
N LYS A 159 11.52 14.59 4.37
CA LYS A 159 12.07 15.28 3.20
C LYS A 159 11.47 14.78 1.91
N VAL A 160 11.13 15.71 1.03
CA VAL A 160 10.65 15.41 -0.33
C VAL A 160 11.72 15.74 -1.33
N PHE A 161 11.99 14.79 -2.21
CA PHE A 161 12.94 14.97 -3.30
C PHE A 161 12.19 14.86 -4.63
N LYS A 162 12.20 15.93 -5.42
CA LYS A 162 11.63 15.93 -6.76
C LYS A 162 12.66 15.40 -7.73
N ILE A 163 12.32 14.30 -8.41
CA ILE A 163 13.16 13.71 -9.47
C ILE A 163 12.48 14.03 -10.81
N SER A 164 13.11 14.89 -11.61
CA SER A 164 12.59 15.31 -12.91
C SER A 164 12.78 14.22 -13.98
N SER A 165 12.08 14.35 -15.11
CA SER A 165 12.29 13.47 -16.25
C SER A 165 13.74 13.48 -16.76
N SER A 166 14.43 14.63 -16.70
CA SER A 166 15.85 14.73 -17.00
C SER A 166 16.72 13.95 -16.03
N ASP A 167 16.42 14.02 -14.72
CA ASP A 167 17.15 13.26 -13.70
C ASP A 167 16.94 11.76 -13.90
N ILE A 168 15.70 11.33 -14.19
CA ILE A 168 15.38 9.93 -14.51
C ILE A 168 16.16 9.47 -15.74
N ASN A 169 16.20 10.27 -16.81
CA ASN A 169 16.92 9.91 -18.03
C ASN A 169 18.43 9.82 -17.78
N PHE A 170 18.98 10.73 -16.97
CA PHE A 170 20.37 10.69 -16.54
C PHE A 170 20.67 9.42 -15.72
N LEU A 171 19.83 9.08 -14.75
CA LEU A 171 19.97 7.87 -13.94
C LEU A 171 19.86 6.59 -14.78
N LYS A 172 18.91 6.54 -15.73
CA LYS A 172 18.77 5.43 -16.69
C LYS A 172 20.00 5.26 -17.56
N ALA A 173 20.59 6.35 -18.03
CA ALA A 173 21.83 6.30 -18.82
C ALA A 173 22.99 5.73 -17.99
N LYS A 174 23.09 6.13 -16.72
CA LYS A 174 24.13 5.66 -15.78
C LYS A 174 23.91 4.21 -15.32
N ALA A 175 22.67 3.73 -15.29
CA ALA A 175 22.33 2.36 -14.91
C ALA A 175 22.62 1.32 -16.00
N ALA A 176 23.00 1.74 -17.21
CA ALA A 176 23.21 0.89 -18.39
C ALA A 176 21.96 0.05 -18.77
N LYS A 177 21.09 0.61 -19.64
CA LYS A 177 19.96 -0.07 -20.33
C LYS A 177 19.31 -1.25 -19.57
N GLN A 178 18.78 -1.05 -18.37
CA GLN A 178 17.83 -1.99 -17.76
C GLN A 178 16.83 -1.26 -16.86
N ALA A 179 15.62 -1.81 -16.81
CA ALA A 179 14.37 -1.12 -16.50
C ALA A 179 14.14 -0.84 -15.00
N ALA A 180 13.13 -0.02 -14.72
CA ALA A 180 12.73 0.39 -13.37
C ALA A 180 12.10 -0.77 -12.58
N ALA A 181 12.59 -0.96 -11.37
CA ALA A 181 12.25 -2.04 -10.45
C ALA A 181 11.58 -1.49 -9.18
N ASP A 182 10.49 -2.11 -8.73
CA ASP A 182 9.75 -1.78 -7.51
C ASP A 182 10.02 -2.85 -6.43
N ASN A 183 10.38 -2.45 -5.20
CA ASN A 183 10.61 -3.39 -4.10
C ASN A 183 9.32 -3.99 -3.53
N ALA A 184 8.16 -3.39 -3.80
CA ALA A 184 6.86 -3.99 -3.56
C ALA A 184 6.41 -4.67 -4.86
N VAL A 185 6.46 -6.01 -4.90
CA VAL A 185 6.18 -6.77 -6.12
C VAL A 185 4.73 -7.18 -6.15
N ASP A 186 3.97 -6.64 -7.11
CA ASP A 186 2.62 -7.11 -7.44
C ASP A 186 2.71 -8.54 -7.98
N VAL A 187 2.11 -9.48 -7.26
CA VAL A 187 2.19 -10.91 -7.57
C VAL A 187 1.09 -11.38 -8.53
N ARG A 188 0.07 -10.55 -8.80
CA ARG A 188 -1.13 -10.94 -9.55
C ARG A 188 -0.81 -11.58 -10.90
N SER A 189 0.10 -10.97 -11.67
CA SER A 189 0.49 -11.44 -13.00
C SER A 189 1.61 -12.47 -13.00
N ARG A 190 2.25 -12.72 -11.85
CA ARG A 190 3.43 -13.61 -11.73
C ARG A 190 3.09 -15.00 -11.23
N LEU A 191 1.95 -15.16 -10.56
CA LEU A 191 1.45 -16.45 -10.11
C LEU A 191 0.96 -17.29 -11.29
N ASN A 192 0.98 -18.61 -11.11
CA ASN A 192 0.46 -19.57 -12.05
C ASN A 192 -0.56 -20.51 -11.38
N PRO A 193 -1.87 -20.40 -11.71
CA PRO A 193 -2.45 -19.43 -12.64
C PRO A 193 -2.37 -17.98 -12.10
N PRO A 194 -2.40 -16.95 -12.99
CA PRO A 194 -2.42 -15.56 -12.54
C PRO A 194 -3.72 -15.25 -11.80
N LEU A 195 -3.64 -14.31 -10.86
CA LEU A 195 -4.84 -13.79 -10.19
C LEU A 195 -5.68 -12.97 -11.18
N PRO A 196 -7.01 -12.93 -11.00
CA PRO A 196 -7.85 -12.01 -11.73
C PRO A 196 -7.35 -10.57 -11.59
N PRO A 197 -7.29 -9.77 -12.67
CA PRO A 197 -6.98 -8.35 -12.58
C PRO A 197 -7.85 -7.59 -11.58
N GLU A 198 -9.08 -8.07 -11.36
CA GLU A 198 -10.07 -7.52 -10.44
C GLU A 198 -9.90 -8.00 -8.99
N TYR A 199 -8.84 -8.76 -8.66
CA TYR A 199 -8.58 -9.21 -7.29
C TYR A 199 -8.42 -8.02 -6.33
N CYS A 200 -9.36 -7.90 -5.38
CA CYS A 200 -9.52 -6.75 -4.50
C CYS A 200 -8.94 -6.96 -3.08
N GLY A 201 -7.95 -7.83 -2.93
CA GLY A 201 -7.19 -8.03 -1.69
C GLY A 201 -5.75 -7.55 -1.81
N ASN A 202 -4.96 -7.83 -0.77
CA ASN A 202 -3.51 -7.68 -0.81
C ASN A 202 -2.90 -8.78 -1.71
N ALA A 203 -2.13 -8.39 -2.72
CA ALA A 203 -1.34 -9.29 -3.57
C ALA A 203 0.02 -8.66 -3.87
N VAL A 204 0.70 -8.23 -2.81
CA VAL A 204 2.04 -7.65 -2.85
C VAL A 204 2.94 -8.43 -1.89
N LEU A 205 4.12 -8.80 -2.36
CA LEU A 205 5.20 -9.34 -1.53
C LEU A 205 6.43 -8.43 -1.59
N PRO A 206 7.18 -8.29 -0.49
CA PRO A 206 8.42 -7.52 -0.50
C PRO A 206 9.50 -8.26 -1.30
N GLY A 207 10.05 -7.59 -2.30
CA GLY A 207 11.29 -7.95 -2.95
C GLY A 207 12.48 -7.62 -2.04
N TYR A 208 13.53 -8.44 -2.14
CA TYR A 208 14.67 -8.36 -1.24
C TYR A 208 16.00 -8.31 -1.98
N ALA A 209 16.80 -7.30 -1.65
CA ALA A 209 18.19 -7.16 -2.02
C ALA A 209 18.98 -6.68 -0.79
N SER A 210 20.17 -7.24 -0.56
CA SER A 210 21.00 -6.90 0.59
C SER A 210 22.47 -6.80 0.22
N ALA A 211 23.13 -5.76 0.74
CA ALA A 211 24.55 -5.53 0.59
C ALA A 211 25.11 -4.86 1.86
N LYS A 212 26.42 -4.88 2.05
CA LYS A 212 27.06 -4.13 3.14
C LYS A 212 27.08 -2.65 2.78
N CYS A 213 26.80 -1.75 3.73
CA CYS A 213 26.78 -0.31 3.47
C CYS A 213 28.08 0.20 2.82
N ARG A 214 29.23 -0.28 3.31
CA ARG A 214 30.56 0.04 2.76
C ARG A 214 30.77 -0.34 1.30
N ASP A 215 30.00 -1.31 0.80
CA ASP A 215 30.06 -1.79 -0.58
C ASP A 215 29.08 -0.97 -1.44
N VAL A 216 27.88 -0.68 -0.93
CA VAL A 216 26.87 0.17 -1.58
C VAL A 216 27.42 1.56 -1.90
N GLU A 217 28.15 2.17 -0.98
CA GLU A 217 28.77 3.50 -1.18
C GLU A 217 29.83 3.53 -2.29
N LYS A 218 30.45 2.38 -2.60
CA LYS A 218 31.56 2.27 -3.56
C LYS A 218 31.13 1.76 -4.92
N TRP A 219 29.98 1.10 -5.01
CA TRP A 219 29.53 0.46 -6.24
C TRP A 219 28.97 1.48 -7.24
N PRO A 220 29.12 1.21 -8.55
CA PRO A 220 28.43 1.99 -9.57
C PRO A 220 26.91 1.77 -9.46
N LEU A 221 26.14 2.79 -9.89
CA LEU A 221 24.68 2.74 -9.89
C LEU A 221 24.13 1.52 -10.64
N SER A 222 24.76 1.13 -11.76
CA SER A 222 24.37 -0.05 -12.54
C SER A 222 24.35 -1.33 -11.71
N LYS A 223 25.35 -1.53 -10.85
CA LYS A 223 25.42 -2.70 -9.96
C LYS A 223 24.33 -2.67 -8.88
N LEU A 224 24.00 -1.49 -8.37
CA LEU A 224 22.89 -1.35 -7.42
C LEU A 224 21.55 -1.68 -8.07
N VAL A 225 21.34 -1.22 -9.31
CA VAL A 225 20.14 -1.52 -10.10
C VAL A 225 20.04 -3.02 -10.42
N GLU A 226 21.14 -3.63 -10.86
CA GLU A 226 21.23 -5.07 -11.12
C GLU A 226 20.81 -5.89 -9.90
N MET A 227 21.33 -5.56 -8.70
CA MET A 227 20.95 -6.26 -7.47
C MET A 227 19.47 -6.16 -7.12
N ILE A 228 18.87 -4.99 -7.32
CA ILE A 228 17.43 -4.80 -7.10
C ILE A 228 16.63 -5.65 -8.11
N LEU A 229 17.05 -5.64 -9.38
CA LEU A 229 16.42 -6.42 -10.44
C LEU A 229 16.52 -7.92 -10.16
N GLU A 230 17.69 -8.43 -9.78
CA GLU A 230 17.87 -9.84 -9.38
C GLU A 230 16.96 -10.22 -8.20
N GLY A 231 16.80 -9.33 -7.23
CA GLY A 231 15.89 -9.54 -6.09
C GLY A 231 14.44 -9.70 -6.53
N ILE A 232 14.00 -8.90 -7.51
CA ILE A 232 12.65 -8.95 -8.07
C ILE A 232 12.46 -10.14 -9.02
N GLU A 233 13.46 -10.47 -9.84
CA GLU A 233 13.42 -11.59 -10.78
C GLU A 233 13.39 -12.94 -10.06
N ARG A 234 13.98 -13.02 -8.86
CA ARG A 234 13.91 -14.21 -7.99
C ARG A 234 12.48 -14.59 -7.60
N MET A 235 11.55 -13.62 -7.59
CA MET A 235 10.16 -13.81 -7.20
C MET A 235 9.35 -14.50 -8.31
N SER A 236 9.72 -15.75 -8.59
CA SER A 236 8.98 -16.70 -9.42
C SER A 236 7.70 -17.19 -8.74
N ASP A 237 6.81 -17.82 -9.51
CA ASP A 237 5.59 -18.47 -9.00
C ASP A 237 5.85 -19.33 -7.74
N GLU A 238 6.86 -20.20 -7.80
CA GLU A 238 7.18 -21.10 -6.68
C GLU A 238 7.83 -20.36 -5.50
N TYR A 239 8.63 -19.31 -5.75
CA TYR A 239 9.15 -18.47 -4.67
C TYR A 239 8.03 -17.76 -3.91
N MET A 240 7.04 -17.21 -4.63
CA MET A 240 5.90 -16.53 -4.01
C MET A 240 4.98 -17.51 -3.26
N LYS A 241 4.74 -18.71 -3.80
CA LYS A 241 4.00 -19.77 -3.09
C LYS A 241 4.72 -20.22 -1.82
N SER A 242 6.04 -20.39 -1.88
CA SER A 242 6.88 -20.67 -0.72
C SER A 242 6.80 -19.56 0.33
N ALA A 243 6.77 -18.29 -0.09
CA ALA A 243 6.64 -17.14 0.81
C ALA A 243 5.30 -17.14 1.55
N ILE A 244 4.19 -17.41 0.83
CA ILE A 244 2.85 -17.54 1.41
C ILE A 244 2.82 -18.67 2.46
N ASP A 245 3.40 -19.83 2.13
CA ASP A 245 3.50 -20.96 3.05
C ASP A 245 4.35 -20.66 4.28
N TRP A 246 5.47 -19.94 4.08
CA TRP A 246 6.34 -19.52 5.18
C TRP A 246 5.62 -18.57 6.13
N LEU A 247 4.86 -17.60 5.59
CA LEU A 247 4.03 -16.68 6.37
C LEU A 247 2.91 -17.40 7.12
N GLU A 248 2.33 -18.44 6.53
CA GLU A 248 1.32 -19.26 7.19
C GLU A 248 1.88 -19.97 8.43
N ILE A 249 3.08 -20.56 8.32
CA ILE A 249 3.73 -21.30 9.42
C ILE A 249 4.26 -20.33 10.49
N ASN A 250 4.94 -19.26 10.08
CA ASN A 250 5.74 -18.44 10.99
C ASN A 250 5.03 -17.18 11.48
N LYS A 251 3.88 -16.82 10.90
CA LYS A 251 3.15 -15.56 11.19
C LYS A 251 4.08 -14.35 11.14
N GLY A 252 4.97 -14.34 10.14
CA GLY A 252 6.04 -13.35 10.04
C GLY A 252 5.57 -11.97 9.60
N ILE A 253 6.46 -11.00 9.77
CA ILE A 253 6.27 -9.61 9.35
C ILE A 253 7.36 -9.24 8.33
N PRO A 254 7.07 -8.34 7.36
CA PRO A 254 8.09 -7.79 6.49
C PRO A 254 9.27 -7.22 7.29
N TYR A 255 10.49 -7.47 6.83
CA TYR A 255 11.73 -7.04 7.47
C TYR A 255 12.68 -6.44 6.44
N GLY A 256 13.24 -5.27 6.77
CA GLY A 256 14.23 -4.58 5.96
C GLY A 256 14.54 -3.18 6.48
N ASP A 257 15.77 -2.73 6.28
CA ASP A 257 16.25 -1.44 6.80
C ASP A 257 15.74 -0.22 6.02
N CYS A 258 15.31 -0.41 4.77
CA CYS A 258 14.86 0.66 3.87
C CYS A 258 13.71 0.17 2.98
N PRO A 259 12.46 0.14 3.50
CA PRO A 259 11.31 -0.23 2.68
C PRO A 259 11.08 0.85 1.61
N LEU A 260 10.94 0.42 0.35
CA LEU A 260 10.59 1.30 -0.77
C LEU A 260 9.24 0.87 -1.35
N THR A 261 8.30 1.80 -1.40
CA THR A 261 6.96 1.61 -1.96
C THR A 261 6.73 2.62 -3.07
N SER A 262 6.19 2.16 -4.20
CA SER A 262 5.92 3.00 -5.37
C SER A 262 4.43 3.03 -5.65
N LEU A 263 3.85 4.23 -5.73
CA LEU A 263 2.45 4.44 -6.14
C LEU A 263 2.35 4.97 -7.57
N SER A 264 3.49 5.26 -8.22
CA SER A 264 3.59 5.94 -9.52
C SER A 264 2.84 5.21 -10.64
N ARG A 265 2.72 3.89 -10.56
CA ARG A 265 2.06 3.05 -11.58
C ARG A 265 0.59 2.75 -11.27
N LEU A 266 0.07 3.26 -10.16
CA LEU A 266 -1.32 3.00 -9.76
C LEU A 266 -2.32 3.85 -10.55
N GLY A 267 -1.92 4.93 -11.21
CA GLY A 267 -2.83 5.78 -12.00
C GLY A 267 -4.04 6.26 -11.20
N LEU A 268 -3.80 6.74 -9.98
CA LEU A 268 -4.83 7.27 -9.08
C LEU A 268 -5.38 8.62 -9.59
N ASP A 269 -4.56 9.37 -10.32
CA ASP A 269 -4.85 10.65 -10.97
C ASP A 269 -5.78 10.50 -12.18
N GLU A 270 -5.91 9.29 -12.72
CA GLU A 270 -6.80 8.98 -13.84
C GLU A 270 -8.27 8.85 -13.42
N VAL A 271 -8.57 8.75 -12.12
CA VAL A 271 -9.93 8.59 -11.60
C VAL A 271 -10.69 9.91 -11.74
N VAL A 272 -11.89 9.85 -12.33
CA VAL A 272 -12.72 11.03 -12.60
C VAL A 272 -13.98 11.01 -11.72
N PHE A 273 -14.09 11.95 -10.80
CA PHE A 273 -15.29 12.20 -10.02
C PHE A 273 -16.20 13.22 -10.73
N PRO A 274 -17.45 13.47 -10.25
CA PRO A 274 -18.32 14.49 -10.81
C PRO A 274 -17.71 15.91 -10.82
N TRP A 275 -16.78 16.19 -9.89
CA TRP A 275 -16.02 17.45 -9.82
C TRP A 275 -14.71 17.43 -10.62
N GLY A 276 -14.45 16.40 -11.42
CA GLY A 276 -13.29 16.31 -12.30
C GLY A 276 -12.21 15.32 -11.84
N LYS A 277 -11.04 15.42 -12.47
CA LYS A 277 -9.84 14.65 -12.14
C LYS A 277 -9.12 15.26 -10.94
N ALA A 278 -8.33 14.45 -10.24
CA ALA A 278 -7.46 14.94 -9.19
C ALA A 278 -6.46 15.97 -9.75
N LEU A 279 -6.36 17.13 -9.09
CA LEU A 279 -5.34 18.14 -9.40
C LEU A 279 -3.99 17.74 -8.80
N ASN A 280 -4.00 17.10 -7.62
CA ASN A 280 -2.82 16.62 -6.92
C ASN A 280 -3.15 15.34 -6.13
N LEU A 281 -2.13 14.54 -5.84
CA LEU A 281 -2.17 13.36 -4.98
C LEU A 281 -1.07 13.51 -3.93
N ALA A 282 -1.46 13.72 -2.68
CA ALA A 282 -0.53 13.86 -1.56
C ALA A 282 -0.67 12.68 -0.58
N LEU A 283 0.47 12.22 -0.06
CA LEU A 283 0.55 11.28 1.06
C LEU A 283 0.73 12.10 2.35
N SER A 284 0.01 11.76 3.42
CA SER A 284 -0.06 12.56 4.65
C SER A 284 0.62 11.95 5.87
#